data_AF-A0A022VRC5-F1
#
_entry.id   AF-A0A022VRC5-F1
#
_cell.length_a   1.000
_cell.length_b   1.000
_cell.length_c   1.000
_cell.angle_alpha   90.00
_cell.angle_beta   90.00
_cell.angle_gamma   90.00
#
_symmetry.space_group_name_H-M   'P 1'
#
loop_
_entity.id
_entity.type
_entity.pdbx_description
1 polymer ?
#
loop_
_entity_poly.entity_id
_entity_poly.type
_entity_poly.pdbx_seq_one_letter_code
_entity_poly.pdbx_strand_id
1 'polypeptide(L)'
;MHWINDLPSLLAQVNSILKPDSPFMAVMFGGDTLFELRTSLQLADLERRGGVSPHVSPLADVRDIGGLLTKAGFKLLTVDVEDIVVEYPDTFALMSDLQAMGESNAILRREAGPISRDVLLANEAIYRSLHTEEGERNIPATFRLIYMIGWKEGEGQSKPLERGSGQFNLKDIIGSE
;
A
#
# COMPACT_ATOMS: atom_id res chain seq x y z
N MET A 1 9.10 -0.71 3.59
CA MET A 1 8.72 -2.03 4.18
C MET A 1 8.09 -2.97 3.15
N HIS A 2 7.47 -2.46 2.09
CA HIS A 2 6.82 -3.22 1.01
C HIS A 2 7.72 -4.19 0.24
N TRP A 3 9.04 -4.09 0.37
CA TRP A 3 10.02 -5.03 -0.17
C TRP A 3 10.21 -6.31 0.67
N ILE A 4 9.59 -6.40 1.85
CA ILE A 4 9.80 -7.50 2.80
C ILE A 4 8.69 -8.53 2.61
N ASN A 5 9.07 -9.79 2.38
CA ASN A 5 8.09 -10.87 2.17
C ASN A 5 7.42 -11.34 3.47
N ASP A 6 8.12 -11.26 4.61
CA ASP A 6 7.63 -11.65 5.93
C ASP A 6 7.39 -10.42 6.82
N LEU A 7 6.36 -9.63 6.46
CA LEU A 7 5.88 -8.52 7.29
C LEU A 7 5.51 -8.94 8.72
N PRO A 8 4.80 -10.06 8.96
CA PRO A 8 4.45 -10.48 10.32
C PRO A 8 5.67 -10.63 11.23
N SER A 9 6.71 -11.32 10.76
CA SER A 9 7.92 -11.56 11.55
C SER A 9 8.73 -10.28 11.74
N LEU A 10 8.79 -9.41 10.73
CA LEU A 10 9.40 -8.08 10.88
C LEU A 10 8.70 -7.28 11.99
N LEU A 11 7.38 -7.17 11.95
CA LEU A 11 6.61 -6.40 12.93
C LEU A 11 6.76 -6.98 14.34
N ALA A 12 6.77 -8.31 14.48
CA ALA A 12 7.00 -8.97 15.76
C ALA A 12 8.42 -8.69 16.31
N GLN A 13 9.43 -8.70 15.45
CA GLN A 13 10.81 -8.35 15.85
C GLN A 13 10.92 -6.87 16.24
N VAL A 14 10.27 -5.97 15.51
CA VAL A 14 10.22 -4.54 15.89
C VAL A 14 9.57 -4.36 17.25
N ASN A 15 8.43 -5.02 17.50
CA ASN A 15 7.75 -4.96 18.80
C ASN A 15 8.65 -5.49 19.94
N SER A 16 9.40 -6.57 19.70
CA SER A 16 10.26 -7.17 20.73
C SER A 16 11.41 -6.24 21.16
N ILE A 17 12.00 -5.49 20.23
CA ILE A 17 13.15 -4.61 20.52
C ILE A 17 12.78 -3.22 21.05
N LEU A 18 11.54 -2.75 20.84
CA LEU A 18 11.09 -1.45 21.32
C LEU A 18 11.11 -1.39 22.86
N LYS A 19 11.29 -0.19 23.43
CA LYS A 19 11.08 0.01 24.87
C LYS A 19 9.57 0.02 25.17
N PRO A 20 9.13 -0.41 26.36
CA PRO A 20 7.74 -0.27 26.78
C PRO A 20 7.25 1.17 26.58
N ASP A 21 5.97 1.35 26.25
CA ASP A 21 5.33 2.66 26.04
C ASP A 21 6.00 3.52 24.94
N SER A 22 6.62 2.89 23.94
CA SER A 22 7.21 3.59 22.79
C SER A 22 6.39 3.38 21.51
N PRO A 23 6.23 4.43 20.67
CA PRO A 23 5.54 4.31 19.40
C PRO A 23 6.43 3.70 18.32
N PHE A 24 5.83 2.86 17.50
CA PHE A 24 6.30 2.47 16.17
C PHE A 24 5.52 3.27 15.14
N MET A 25 6.23 3.88 14.20
CA MET A 25 5.67 4.61 13.08
C MET A 25 6.33 4.12 11.79
N ALA A 26 5.53 3.80 10.78
CA ALA A 26 6.05 3.36 9.49
C ALA A 26 5.10 3.75 8.35
N VAL A 27 5.67 3.82 7.15
CA VAL A 27 4.94 4.02 5.90
C VAL A 27 5.41 3.00 4.87
N MET A 28 4.50 2.53 4.03
CA MET A 28 4.81 1.66 2.90
C MET A 28 3.79 1.81 1.77
N PHE A 29 4.17 1.41 0.56
CA PHE A 29 3.21 1.31 -0.55
C PHE A 29 2.20 0.19 -0.32
N GLY A 30 0.94 0.48 -0.61
CA GLY A 30 -0.19 -0.45 -0.54
C GLY A 30 -0.53 -1.08 -1.89
N GLY A 31 -1.42 -2.08 -1.84
CA GLY A 31 -1.85 -2.94 -2.97
C GLY A 31 -2.20 -2.19 -4.26
N ASP A 32 -2.88 -1.06 -4.13
CA ASP A 32 -3.38 -0.28 -5.27
C ASP A 32 -2.36 0.73 -5.83
N THR A 33 -1.11 0.71 -5.33
CA THR A 33 -0.03 1.50 -5.96
C THR A 33 0.19 1.01 -7.40
N LEU A 34 0.22 1.97 -8.32
CA LEU A 34 0.44 1.80 -9.76
C LEU A 34 -0.60 0.86 -10.40
N PHE A 35 -1.84 0.89 -9.93
CA PHE A 35 -2.89 0.03 -10.50
C PHE A 35 -3.12 0.35 -11.99
N GLU A 36 -2.95 1.61 -12.40
CA GLU A 36 -3.07 2.05 -13.79
C GLU A 36 -2.01 1.40 -14.68
N LEU A 37 -0.74 1.45 -14.26
CA LEU A 37 0.38 0.82 -14.98
C LEU A 37 0.25 -0.69 -14.99
N ARG A 38 -0.12 -1.29 -13.85
CA ARG A 38 -0.30 -2.74 -13.70
C ARG A 38 -1.36 -3.24 -14.68
N THR A 39 -2.54 -2.63 -14.69
CA THR A 39 -3.65 -3.06 -15.55
C THR A 39 -3.33 -2.84 -17.03
N SER A 40 -2.70 -1.72 -17.38
CA SER A 40 -2.32 -1.41 -18.76
C SER A 40 -1.28 -2.39 -19.32
N LEU A 41 -0.25 -2.73 -18.52
CA LEU A 41 0.75 -3.73 -18.91
C LEU A 41 0.15 -5.14 -19.03
N GLN A 42 -0.77 -5.53 -18.14
CA GLN A 42 -1.44 -6.82 -18.20
C GLN A 42 -2.28 -6.96 -19.48
N LEU A 43 -3.00 -5.91 -19.87
CA LEU A 43 -3.77 -5.90 -21.12
C LEU A 43 -2.87 -5.87 -22.36
N ALA A 44 -1.78 -5.11 -22.32
CA ALA A 44 -0.80 -5.07 -23.40
C ALA A 44 -0.14 -6.44 -23.64
N ASP A 45 0.25 -7.14 -22.57
CA ASP A 45 0.76 -8.51 -22.66
C ASP A 45 -0.29 -9.47 -23.22
N LEU A 46 -1.53 -9.37 -22.75
CA LEU A 46 -2.62 -10.22 -23.22
C LEU A 46 -2.88 -10.05 -24.72
N GLU A 47 -2.94 -8.80 -25.19
CA GLU A 47 -3.16 -8.47 -26.60
C GLU A 47 -1.98 -8.91 -27.48
N ARG A 48 -0.74 -8.66 -27.05
CA ARG A 48 0.45 -8.85 -27.90
C ARG A 48 1.04 -10.25 -27.83
N ARG A 49 0.87 -10.95 -26.70
CA ARG A 49 1.57 -12.20 -26.39
C ARG A 49 0.63 -13.35 -26.02
N GLY A 50 -0.66 -13.07 -25.82
CA GLY A 50 -1.65 -14.10 -25.47
C GLY A 50 -1.51 -14.66 -24.06
N GLY A 51 -0.80 -13.95 -23.18
CA GLY A 51 -0.58 -14.32 -21.78
C GLY A 51 -0.38 -13.09 -20.92
N VAL A 52 -0.16 -13.25 -19.61
CA VAL A 52 0.08 -12.13 -18.69
C VAL A 52 1.37 -12.39 -17.92
N SER A 53 2.30 -11.42 -17.94
CA SER A 53 3.50 -11.42 -17.11
C SER A 53 3.34 -10.44 -15.95
N PRO A 54 3.79 -10.78 -14.74
CA PRO A 54 3.71 -9.85 -13.63
C PRO A 54 4.83 -8.80 -13.76
N HIS A 55 4.51 -7.62 -14.28
CA HIS A 55 5.47 -6.51 -14.46
C HIS A 55 5.59 -5.58 -13.25
N VAL A 56 4.59 -5.53 -12.38
CA VAL A 56 4.57 -4.68 -11.17
C VAL A 56 4.56 -5.58 -9.94
N SER A 57 5.41 -5.29 -8.96
CA SER A 57 5.50 -6.07 -7.72
C SER A 57 4.13 -6.16 -7.01
N PRO A 58 3.81 -7.31 -6.38
CA PRO A 58 2.65 -7.39 -5.49
C PRO A 58 2.91 -6.55 -4.24
N LEU A 59 1.88 -5.87 -3.75
CA LEU A 59 1.94 -5.02 -2.57
C LEU A 59 0.85 -5.43 -1.59
N ALA A 60 1.03 -5.13 -0.31
CA ALA A 60 0.12 -5.55 0.74
C ALA A 60 -1.21 -4.79 0.68
N ASP A 61 -2.33 -5.48 0.87
CA ASP A 61 -3.63 -4.85 1.03
C ASP A 61 -3.68 -4.11 2.39
N VAL A 62 -4.27 -2.92 2.38
CA VAL A 62 -4.55 -2.11 3.57
C VAL A 62 -5.29 -2.90 4.64
N ARG A 63 -6.27 -3.71 4.23
CA ARG A 63 -7.21 -4.40 5.14
C ARG A 63 -6.51 -5.38 6.07
N ASP A 64 -5.36 -5.90 5.66
CA ASP A 64 -4.60 -6.88 6.43
C ASP A 64 -3.68 -6.23 7.47
N ILE A 65 -3.30 -4.95 7.30
CA ILE A 65 -2.28 -4.27 8.11
C ILE A 65 -2.69 -4.13 9.58
N GLY A 66 -3.94 -3.76 9.86
CA GLY A 66 -4.44 -3.66 11.24
C GLY A 66 -4.41 -5.01 11.97
N GLY A 67 -4.74 -6.10 11.26
CA GLY A 67 -4.64 -7.46 11.77
C GLY A 67 -3.20 -7.89 12.04
N LEU A 68 -2.27 -7.52 11.15
CA LEU A 68 -0.84 -7.80 11.31
C LEU A 68 -0.24 -7.09 12.53
N LEU A 69 -0.54 -5.81 12.71
CA LEU A 69 -0.07 -5.04 13.87
C LEU A 69 -0.63 -5.61 15.19
N THR A 70 -1.91 -6.00 15.20
CA THR A 70 -2.54 -6.64 16.36
C THR A 70 -1.85 -7.98 16.69
N LYS A 71 -1.60 -8.82 15.69
CA LYS A 71 -0.89 -10.09 15.86
C LYS A 71 0.56 -9.92 16.33
N ALA A 72 1.21 -8.83 15.91
CA ALA A 72 2.55 -8.48 16.35
C ALA A 72 2.61 -7.88 17.78
N GLY A 73 1.47 -7.72 18.46
CA GLY A 73 1.40 -7.27 19.85
C GLY A 73 1.42 -5.75 20.04
N PHE A 74 1.21 -4.97 18.99
CA PHE A 74 1.05 -3.52 19.12
C PHE A 74 -0.32 -3.16 19.72
N LYS A 75 -0.36 -2.10 20.51
CA LYS A 75 -1.55 -1.48 21.11
C LYS A 75 -1.79 -0.11 20.50
N LEU A 76 -2.97 0.48 20.77
CA LEU A 76 -3.32 1.85 20.32
C LEU A 76 -3.03 2.07 18.83
N LEU A 77 -3.56 1.15 18.00
CA LEU A 77 -3.27 1.12 16.57
C LEU A 77 -3.97 2.27 15.85
N THR A 78 -3.27 2.93 14.95
CA THR A 78 -3.82 3.84 13.96
C THR A 78 -3.26 3.46 12.61
N VAL A 79 -4.16 3.17 11.66
CA VAL A 79 -3.80 2.89 10.27
C VAL A 79 -4.54 3.90 9.43
N ASP A 80 -3.79 4.62 8.61
CA ASP A 80 -4.32 5.62 7.69
C ASP A 80 -3.82 5.34 6.28
N VAL A 81 -4.60 5.74 5.28
CA VAL A 81 -4.31 5.50 3.87
C VAL A 81 -4.46 6.78 3.10
N GLU A 82 -3.45 7.09 2.32
CA GLU A 82 -3.43 8.26 1.44
C GLU A 82 -3.07 7.84 0.03
N ASP A 83 -3.80 8.38 -0.94
CA ASP A 83 -3.47 8.23 -2.36
C ASP A 83 -2.80 9.52 -2.85
N ILE A 84 -1.56 9.39 -3.31
CA ILE A 84 -0.85 10.46 -3.98
C ILE A 84 -0.89 10.17 -5.48
N VAL A 85 -1.61 11.00 -6.23
CA VAL A 85 -1.65 10.94 -7.68
C VAL A 85 -0.60 11.88 -8.26
N VAL A 86 0.35 11.33 -9.01
CA VAL A 86 1.41 12.10 -9.68
C VAL A 86 1.21 12.01 -11.19
N GLU A 87 1.28 13.15 -11.85
CA GLU A 87 1.16 13.22 -13.31
C GLU A 87 2.51 13.03 -14.00
N TYR A 88 2.53 12.15 -15.00
CA TYR A 88 3.69 11.89 -15.86
C TYR A 88 3.37 12.22 -17.31
N PRO A 89 4.36 12.64 -18.12
CA PRO A 89 4.11 12.94 -19.54
C PRO A 89 3.71 11.69 -20.32
N ASP A 90 4.27 10.51 -20.00
CA ASP A 90 4.01 9.22 -20.63
C ASP A 90 4.47 8.06 -19.73
N THR A 91 4.14 6.83 -20.12
CA THR A 91 4.49 5.63 -19.34
C THR A 91 5.99 5.36 -19.32
N PHE A 92 6.75 5.85 -20.31
CA PHE A 92 8.19 5.68 -20.36
C PHE A 92 8.90 6.52 -19.30
N ALA A 93 8.47 7.78 -19.12
CA ALA A 93 8.93 8.64 -18.05
C ALA A 93 8.60 8.04 -16.68
N LEU A 94 7.37 7.56 -16.48
CA LEU A 94 6.97 6.85 -15.26
C LEU A 94 7.87 5.65 -14.97
N MET A 95 8.07 4.76 -15.95
CA MET A 95 8.91 3.56 -15.77
C MET A 95 10.38 3.91 -15.50
N SER A 96 10.90 4.98 -16.13
CA SER A 96 12.25 5.49 -15.87
C SER A 96 12.39 5.98 -14.43
N ASP A 97 11.42 6.73 -13.92
CA ASP A 97 11.44 7.22 -12.55
C ASP A 97 11.28 6.08 -11.54
N LEU A 98 10.41 5.11 -11.80
CA LEU A 98 10.30 3.90 -10.97
C LEU A 98 11.62 3.11 -10.92
N GLN A 99 12.35 3.06 -12.03
CA GLN A 99 13.69 2.47 -12.06
C GLN A 99 14.67 3.26 -11.18
N ALA A 100 14.65 4.60 -11.26
CA ALA A 100 15.49 5.47 -10.43
C ALA A 100 15.14 5.38 -8.94
N MET A 101 13.86 5.17 -8.60
CA MET A 101 13.38 4.97 -7.22
C MET A 101 13.76 3.60 -6.64
N GLY A 102 14.25 2.68 -7.47
CA GLY A 102 14.47 1.29 -7.06
C GLY A 102 13.17 0.48 -6.96
N GLU A 103 12.07 0.97 -7.51
CA GLU A 103 10.75 0.33 -7.51
C GLU A 103 10.54 -0.59 -8.74
N SER A 104 11.65 -1.13 -9.27
CA SER A 104 11.65 -2.11 -10.35
C SER A 104 11.20 -3.49 -9.85
N ASN A 105 10.49 -4.25 -10.67
CA ASN A 105 9.98 -5.57 -10.32
C ASN A 105 11.06 -6.59 -9.88
N ALA A 106 10.92 -7.15 -8.67
CA ALA A 106 11.82 -8.16 -8.11
C ALA A 106 11.19 -9.56 -7.94
N ILE A 107 10.09 -9.87 -8.64
CA ILE A 107 9.48 -11.20 -8.59
C ILE A 107 10.44 -12.24 -9.18
N LEU A 108 10.73 -13.31 -8.42
CA LEU A 108 11.68 -14.37 -8.82
C LEU A 108 11.26 -15.12 -10.10
N ARG A 109 9.95 -15.25 -10.34
CA ARG A 109 9.38 -15.94 -11.52
C ARG A 109 8.97 -14.99 -12.63
N ARG A 110 9.40 -13.73 -12.59
CA ARG A 110 9.17 -12.82 -13.71
C ARG A 110 9.91 -13.30 -14.95
N GLU A 111 9.42 -12.88 -16.11
CA GLU A 111 10.17 -13.10 -17.33
C GLU A 111 11.55 -12.41 -17.24
N ALA A 112 12.60 -13.17 -17.58
CA ALA A 112 13.95 -12.66 -17.58
C ALA A 112 14.18 -11.81 -18.85
N GLY A 113 14.58 -10.56 -18.65
CA GLY A 113 14.87 -9.64 -19.74
C GLY A 113 14.04 -8.35 -19.68
N PRO A 114 14.22 -7.46 -20.68
CA PRO A 114 13.43 -6.25 -20.83
C PRO A 114 12.02 -6.56 -21.35
N ILE A 115 11.08 -5.67 -21.06
CA ILE A 115 9.74 -5.71 -21.66
C ILE A 115 9.88 -5.49 -23.17
N SER A 116 9.14 -6.26 -23.97
CA SER A 116 9.18 -6.13 -25.43
C SER A 116 8.70 -4.75 -25.89
N ARG A 117 9.29 -4.23 -26.96
CA ARG A 117 8.92 -2.92 -27.52
C ARG A 117 7.44 -2.84 -27.88
N ASP A 118 6.88 -3.90 -28.45
CA ASP A 118 5.47 -3.93 -28.86
C ASP A 118 4.52 -3.86 -27.66
N VAL A 119 4.88 -4.52 -26.55
CA VAL A 119 4.13 -4.40 -25.28
C VAL A 119 4.24 -3.00 -24.70
N LEU A 120 5.42 -2.38 -24.72
CA LEU A 120 5.58 -1.01 -24.21
C LEU A 120 4.75 0.01 -25.00
N LEU A 121 4.72 -0.12 -26.33
CA LEU A 121 3.91 0.76 -27.19
C LEU A 121 2.41 0.52 -27.00
N ALA A 122 1.98 -0.74 -26.86
CA ALA A 122 0.59 -1.08 -26.57
C ALA A 122 0.17 -0.59 -25.17
N ASN A 123 1.05 -0.71 -24.18
CA ASN A 123 0.82 -0.21 -22.82
C ASN A 123 0.53 1.28 -22.81
N GLU A 124 1.34 2.10 -23.50
CA GLU A 124 1.11 3.55 -23.57
C GLU A 124 -0.28 3.89 -24.13
N ALA A 125 -0.68 3.24 -25.23
CA ALA A 125 -1.97 3.47 -25.85
C ALA A 125 -3.14 3.03 -24.95
N ILE A 126 -3.03 1.85 -24.33
CA ILE A 126 -4.04 1.30 -23.42
C ILE A 126 -4.16 2.17 -22.17
N TYR A 127 -3.03 2.60 -21.60
CA TYR A 127 -3.01 3.42 -20.39
C TYR A 127 -3.78 4.71 -20.60
N ARG A 128 -3.49 5.44 -21.69
CA ARG A 128 -4.21 6.67 -22.01
C ARG A 128 -5.69 6.44 -22.26
N SER A 129 -6.02 5.35 -22.95
CA SER A 129 -7.42 5.04 -23.26
C SER A 129 -8.25 4.70 -22.01
N LEU A 130 -7.63 4.18 -20.95
CA LEU A 130 -8.34 3.71 -19.75
C LEU A 130 -8.29 4.72 -18.61
N HIS A 131 -7.19 5.44 -18.46
CA HIS A 131 -6.87 6.20 -17.25
C HIS A 131 -6.66 7.70 -17.49
N THR A 132 -6.69 8.17 -18.74
CA THR A 132 -6.54 9.61 -19.06
C THR A 132 -7.87 10.18 -19.56
N GLU A 133 -8.25 11.35 -19.05
CA GLU A 133 -9.44 12.07 -19.51
C GLU A 133 -9.23 12.69 -20.91
N GLU A 134 -10.33 12.89 -21.63
CA GLU A 134 -10.29 13.43 -22.98
C GLU A 134 -9.79 14.88 -22.97
N GLY A 135 -8.61 15.12 -23.56
CA GLY A 135 -7.95 16.42 -23.62
C GLY A 135 -6.75 16.58 -22.68
N GLU A 136 -6.55 15.65 -21.76
CA GLU A 136 -5.39 15.65 -20.87
C GLU A 136 -4.13 15.11 -21.56
N ARG A 137 -3.01 15.79 -21.35
CA ARG A 137 -1.73 15.42 -21.98
C ARG A 137 -0.93 14.43 -21.13
N ASN A 138 -1.07 14.50 -19.81
CA ASN A 138 -0.34 13.67 -18.88
C ASN A 138 -1.13 12.41 -18.52
N ILE A 139 -0.44 11.40 -18.01
CA ILE A 139 -1.02 10.19 -17.44
C ILE A 139 -0.94 10.26 -15.90
N PRO A 140 -2.00 9.87 -15.18
CA PRO A 140 -1.95 9.80 -13.72
C PRO A 140 -1.26 8.50 -13.28
N ALA A 141 -0.45 8.56 -12.23
CA ALA A 141 0.10 7.40 -11.54
C ALA A 141 -0.23 7.48 -10.06
N THR A 142 -1.03 6.53 -9.56
CA THR A 142 -1.45 6.52 -8.15
C THR A 142 -0.44 5.78 -7.28
N PHE A 143 0.06 6.45 -6.25
CA PHE A 143 0.87 5.85 -5.18
C PHE A 143 0.04 5.81 -3.91
N ARG A 144 -0.38 4.60 -3.50
CA ARG A 144 -1.13 4.41 -2.26
C ARG A 144 -0.16 4.21 -1.11
N LEU A 145 -0.14 5.12 -0.16
CA LEU A 145 0.66 5.02 1.05
C LEU A 145 -0.20 4.54 2.21
N ILE A 146 0.35 3.58 2.97
CA ILE A 146 -0.24 3.08 4.20
C ILE A 146 0.62 3.59 5.35
N TYR A 147 0.05 4.48 6.16
CA TYR A 147 0.65 4.95 7.40
C TYR A 147 0.20 4.06 8.54
N MET A 148 1.16 3.68 9.38
CA MET A 148 0.95 2.78 10.51
C MET A 148 1.55 3.39 11.75
N ILE A 149 0.76 3.48 12.80
CA ILE A 149 1.19 3.83 14.13
C ILE A 149 0.71 2.75 15.09
N GLY A 150 1.60 2.25 15.93
CA GLY A 150 1.28 1.29 16.97
C GLY A 150 2.23 1.42 18.15
N TRP A 151 1.75 1.12 19.35
CA TRP A 151 2.52 1.28 20.58
C TRP A 151 2.94 -0.07 21.12
N LYS A 152 4.18 -0.18 21.62
CA LYS A 152 4.57 -1.36 22.41
C LYS A 152 3.85 -1.30 23.75
N GLU A 153 3.26 -2.41 24.17
CA GLU A 153 2.60 -2.52 25.48
C GLU A 153 3.54 -2.11 26.63
N GLY A 154 3.01 -1.31 27.54
CA GLY A 154 3.70 -0.83 28.74
C GLY A 154 2.70 -0.43 29.83
N GLU A 155 3.20 -0.20 31.04
CA GLU A 155 2.36 0.05 32.23
C GLU A 155 1.69 1.42 32.21
N GLY A 156 2.23 2.38 31.45
CA GLY A 156 1.69 3.73 31.33
C GLY A 156 0.46 3.85 30.43
N GLN A 157 0.07 2.78 29.73
CA GLN A 157 -1.06 2.80 28.81
C GLN A 157 -2.40 2.76 29.55
N SER A 158 -3.34 3.62 29.12
CA SER A 158 -4.72 3.56 29.57
C SER A 158 -5.34 2.20 29.22
N LYS A 159 -5.72 1.46 30.27
CA LYS A 159 -6.47 0.21 30.12
C LYS A 159 -7.95 0.53 30.07
N PRO A 160 -8.72 -0.11 29.16
CA PRO A 160 -10.18 -0.04 29.23
C PRO A 160 -10.65 -0.49 30.61
N LEU A 161 -11.62 0.22 31.18
CA LEU A 161 -12.25 -0.22 32.42
C LEU A 161 -13.01 -1.53 32.18
N GLU A 162 -13.21 -2.29 33.25
CA GLU A 162 -13.93 -3.56 33.16
C GLU A 162 -15.36 -3.37 32.62
N ARG A 163 -15.81 -4.30 31.78
CA ARG A 163 -17.19 -4.25 31.26
C ARG A 163 -18.18 -4.24 32.42
N GLY A 164 -19.08 -3.26 32.41
CA GLY A 164 -20.07 -3.07 33.49
C GLY A 164 -19.66 -2.08 34.58
N SER A 165 -18.45 -1.50 34.52
CA SER A 165 -18.01 -0.46 35.46
C SER A 165 -18.56 0.95 35.15
N GLY A 166 -19.62 1.05 34.35
CA GLY A 166 -20.21 2.34 34.00
C GLY A 166 -20.82 3.01 35.23
N GLN A 167 -20.30 4.17 35.63
CA GLN A 167 -20.79 4.90 36.80
C GLN A 167 -21.97 5.84 36.49
N PHE A 168 -22.16 6.19 35.22
CA PHE A 168 -23.15 7.17 34.80
C PHE A 168 -23.97 6.63 33.63
N ASN A 169 -25.27 6.93 33.62
CA ASN A 169 -26.12 6.61 32.50
C ASN A 169 -25.87 7.63 31.37
N LEU A 170 -25.56 7.14 30.17
CA LEU A 170 -25.36 8.02 29.00
C LEU A 170 -26.59 8.90 28.71
N LYS A 171 -27.80 8.43 29.05
CA LYS A 171 -29.04 9.22 28.88
C LYS A 171 -29.04 10.52 29.69
N ASP A 172 -28.44 10.51 30.88
CA ASP A 172 -28.41 11.66 31.78
C ASP A 172 -27.42 12.73 31.30
N ILE A 173 -26.45 12.35 30.47
CA ILE A 173 -25.37 13.23 29.97
C ILE A 173 -25.71 13.82 28.60
N ILE A 174 -26.32 13.03 27.71
CA ILE A 174 -26.51 13.42 26.31
C ILE A 174 -27.79 14.25 26.11
N GLY A 175 -28.64 14.33 27.14
CA GLY A 175 -29.91 15.04 27.08
C GLY A 175 -30.96 14.23 26.32
N SER A 176 -31.98 13.77 27.03
CA SER A 176 -33.20 13.25 26.43
C SER A 176 -34.08 14.42 25.96
N GLU A 177 -34.35 14.51 24.65
CA GLU A 177 -35.65 15.01 24.20
C GLU A 177 -36.75 14.00 24.55
#